data_AF-A0A2B8B2T7-F1
#
_entry.id   AF-A0A2B8B2T7-F1
#
_cell.length_a   1.000
_cell.length_b   1.000
_cell.length_c   1.000
_cell.angle_alpha   90.00
_cell.angle_beta   90.00
_cell.angle_gamma   90.00
#
_symmetry.space_group_name_H-M   'P 1'
#
loop_
_entity.id
_entity.type
_entity.pdbx_description
1 polymer ?
#
loop_
_entity_poly.entity_id
_entity_poly.type
_entity_poly.pdbx_seq_one_letter_code
_entity_poly.pdbx_strand_id
1 'polypeptide(L)'
;MLDAAIGYVAEHGIADLSLRRLGAAIGTSHRMLIHHFGSKERLFAEIVRTSEIRQRDLLTGLLHEPGLSPADAARSLWRQLAHPRLAAQERLFFELCGQALQGRPEAAPVLDGLVTHWLDPLVAAEVAGGADPATARARARLGLATVRGLLLDLLATGERAEVDAAMEEFLRLAHPGDDGTGRRHPGG
;
A
#
# COMPACT_ATOMS: atom_id res chain seq x y z
N MET A 1 5.18 -20.47 -3.44
CA MET A 1 5.55 -19.99 -4.79
C MET A 1 5.27 -18.50 -4.92
N LEU A 2 4.03 -18.04 -4.65
CA LEU A 2 3.68 -16.62 -4.70
C LEU A 2 4.52 -15.75 -3.74
N ASP A 3 4.73 -16.18 -2.50
CA ASP A 3 5.56 -15.45 -1.53
C ASP A 3 7.00 -15.23 -2.00
N ALA A 4 7.61 -16.28 -2.56
CA ALA A 4 8.95 -16.19 -3.12
C ALA A 4 8.98 -15.27 -4.35
N ALA A 5 7.91 -15.26 -5.16
CA ALA A 5 7.80 -14.35 -6.29
C ALA A 5 7.63 -12.88 -5.85
N ILE A 6 6.84 -12.63 -4.81
CA ILE A 6 6.70 -11.31 -4.18
C ILE A 6 8.06 -10.82 -3.66
N GLY A 7 8.77 -11.66 -2.91
CA GLY A 7 10.10 -11.33 -2.39
C GLY A 7 11.10 -11.02 -3.50
N TYR A 8 11.11 -11.84 -4.56
CA TYR A 8 11.98 -11.59 -5.71
C TYR A 8 11.67 -10.25 -6.40
N VAL A 9 10.39 -9.94 -6.62
CA VAL A 9 9.95 -8.69 -7.26
C VAL A 9 10.29 -7.48 -6.40
N ALA A 10 10.11 -7.55 -5.08
CA ALA A 10 10.47 -6.48 -4.16
C ALA A 10 11.98 -6.15 -4.23
N GLU A 11 12.83 -7.18 -4.30
CA GLU A 11 14.29 -7.00 -4.33
C GLU A 11 14.84 -6.60 -5.70
N HIS A 12 14.29 -7.15 -6.80
CA HIS A 12 14.91 -7.07 -8.12
C HIS A 12 14.13 -6.22 -9.12
N GLY A 13 12.90 -5.84 -8.81
CA GLY A 13 12.02 -5.14 -9.74
C GLY A 13 11.50 -6.02 -10.89
N ILE A 14 10.78 -5.36 -11.79
CA ILE A 14 10.01 -6.02 -12.86
C ILE A 14 10.53 -5.74 -14.27
N ALA A 15 11.40 -4.73 -14.44
CA ALA A 15 11.81 -4.21 -15.74
C ALA A 15 12.38 -5.30 -16.68
N ASP A 16 13.15 -6.25 -16.12
CA ASP A 16 13.74 -7.38 -16.86
C ASP A 16 13.25 -8.75 -16.37
N LEU A 17 12.08 -8.80 -15.72
CA LEU A 17 11.58 -10.05 -15.16
C LEU A 17 10.94 -10.92 -16.24
N SER A 18 11.65 -11.97 -16.66
CA SER A 18 11.05 -13.09 -17.39
C SER A 18 10.59 -14.18 -16.43
N LEU A 19 9.52 -14.90 -16.76
CA LEU A 19 9.08 -16.05 -15.96
C LEU A 19 10.15 -17.16 -15.87
N ARG A 20 11.07 -17.23 -16.84
CA ARG A 20 12.23 -18.13 -16.79
C ARG A 20 13.21 -17.70 -15.70
N ARG A 21 13.56 -16.41 -15.63
CA ARG A 21 14.44 -15.86 -14.60
C ARG A 21 13.81 -15.97 -13.22
N LEU A 22 12.53 -15.62 -13.12
CA LEU A 22 11.77 -15.75 -11.88
C LEU A 22 11.70 -17.21 -11.41
N GLY A 23 11.37 -18.13 -12.32
CA GLY A 23 11.33 -19.55 -12.03
C GLY A 23 12.66 -20.05 -11.47
N ALA A 24 13.76 -19.78 -12.17
CA ALA A 24 15.09 -20.15 -11.73
C ALA A 24 15.44 -19.58 -10.35
N ALA A 25 15.07 -18.32 -10.08
CA ALA A 25 15.35 -17.67 -8.81
C ALA A 25 14.56 -18.24 -7.63
N ILE A 26 13.31 -18.66 -7.84
CA ILE A 26 12.45 -19.21 -6.78
C ILE A 26 12.42 -20.74 -6.73
N GLY A 27 13.32 -21.40 -7.46
CA GLY A 27 13.45 -22.86 -7.47
C GLY A 27 12.32 -23.60 -8.20
N THR A 28 11.70 -22.99 -9.22
CA THR A 28 10.66 -23.61 -10.04
C THR A 28 10.91 -23.45 -11.55
N SER A 29 10.10 -24.07 -12.39
CA SER A 29 10.18 -23.88 -13.84
C SER A 29 9.18 -22.83 -14.32
N HIS A 30 9.50 -22.16 -15.43
CA HIS A 30 8.55 -21.28 -16.11
C HIS A 30 7.23 -22.01 -16.45
N ARG A 31 7.30 -23.30 -16.83
CA ARG A 31 6.12 -24.12 -17.13
C ARG A 31 5.23 -24.29 -15.89
N MET A 32 5.80 -24.47 -14.70
CA MET A 32 5.04 -24.53 -13.44
C MET A 32 4.40 -23.19 -13.10
N LEU A 33 5.08 -22.06 -13.34
CA LEU A 33 4.50 -20.73 -13.15
C LEU A 33 3.31 -20.50 -14.09
N ILE A 34 3.42 -20.86 -15.37
CA ILE A 34 2.30 -20.77 -16.31
C ILE A 34 1.18 -21.74 -15.93
N HIS A 35 1.49 -22.94 -15.48
CA HIS A 35 0.47 -23.88 -15.05
C HIS A 35 -0.34 -23.34 -13.85
N HIS A 36 0.32 -22.68 -12.90
CA HIS A 36 -0.35 -22.17 -11.69
C HIS A 36 -1.04 -20.82 -11.92
N PHE A 37 -0.37 -19.88 -12.58
CA PHE A 37 -0.87 -18.51 -12.74
C PHE A 37 -1.48 -18.23 -14.12
N GLY A 38 -1.29 -19.12 -15.11
CA GLY A 38 -1.76 -18.97 -16.49
C GLY A 38 -0.90 -18.04 -17.36
N SER A 39 -0.54 -16.86 -16.86
CA SER A 39 0.30 -15.90 -17.59
C SER A 39 1.21 -15.11 -16.65
N LYS A 40 2.16 -14.37 -17.23
CA LYS A 40 3.05 -13.47 -16.50
C LYS A 40 2.25 -12.33 -15.86
N GLU A 41 1.29 -11.80 -16.61
CA GLU A 41 0.44 -10.68 -16.23
C GLU A 41 -0.49 -11.09 -15.07
N ARG A 42 -1.08 -12.29 -15.12
CA ARG A 42 -1.87 -12.82 -14.00
C ARG A 42 -1.01 -13.05 -12.75
N LEU A 43 0.22 -13.56 -12.90
CA LEU A 43 1.14 -13.64 -11.77
C LEU A 43 1.41 -12.25 -11.16
N PHE A 44 1.61 -11.23 -11.98
CA PHE A 44 1.87 -9.87 -11.51
C PHE A 44 0.66 -9.27 -10.80
N ALA A 45 -0.55 -9.49 -11.34
CA ALA A 45 -1.80 -9.10 -10.69
C ALA A 45 -1.95 -9.77 -9.31
N GLU A 46 -1.64 -11.07 -9.19
CA GLU A 46 -1.67 -11.79 -7.91
C GLU A 46 -0.61 -11.29 -6.91
N ILE A 47 0.61 -10.97 -7.39
CA ILE A 47 1.66 -10.35 -6.57
C ILE A 47 1.17 -9.03 -5.99
N VAL A 48 0.63 -8.15 -6.84
CA VAL A 48 0.11 -6.84 -6.41
C VAL A 48 -1.05 -6.99 -5.44
N ARG A 49 -2.06 -7.82 -5.77
CA ARG A 49 -3.21 -8.05 -4.88
C ARG A 49 -2.77 -8.56 -3.51
N THR A 50 -1.83 -9.50 -3.48
CA THR A 50 -1.34 -10.06 -2.21
C THR A 50 -0.57 -9.01 -1.42
N SER A 51 0.22 -8.15 -2.07
CA SER A 51 0.87 -7.04 -1.39
C SER A 51 -0.14 -6.05 -0.80
N GLU A 52 -1.14 -5.66 -1.58
CA GLU A 52 -2.20 -4.75 -1.15
C GLU A 52 -2.92 -5.28 0.10
N ILE A 53 -3.23 -6.58 0.12
CA ILE A 53 -3.80 -7.26 1.28
C ILE A 53 -2.86 -7.13 2.49
N ARG A 54 -1.57 -7.42 2.34
CA ARG A 54 -0.60 -7.33 3.44
C ARG A 54 -0.48 -5.91 4.00
N GLN A 55 -0.44 -4.92 3.12
CA GLN A 55 -0.34 -3.50 3.51
C GLN A 55 -1.60 -3.04 4.26
N ARG A 56 -2.78 -3.46 3.81
CA ARG A 56 -4.05 -3.19 4.49
C ARG A 56 -4.15 -3.90 5.83
N ASP A 57 -3.74 -5.16 5.90
CA ASP A 57 -3.77 -5.94 7.13
C ASP A 57 -2.80 -5.36 8.17
N LEU A 58 -1.63 -4.87 7.72
CA LEU A 58 -0.71 -4.09 8.54
C LEU A 58 -1.37 -2.81 9.07
N LEU A 59 -1.99 -1.99 8.21
CA LEU A 59 -2.72 -0.80 8.66
C LEU A 59 -3.79 -1.16 9.69
N THR A 60 -4.55 -2.22 9.43
CA THR A 60 -5.59 -2.68 10.33
C THR A 60 -5.01 -3.07 11.68
N GLY A 61 -3.87 -3.77 11.71
CA GLY A 61 -3.14 -4.07 12.94
C GLY A 61 -2.70 -2.82 13.70
N LEU A 62 -2.12 -1.83 13.00
CA LEU A 62 -1.68 -0.56 13.59
C LEU A 62 -2.85 0.25 14.18
N LEU A 63 -3.99 0.29 13.49
CA LEU A 63 -5.19 0.98 13.98
C LEU A 63 -5.80 0.33 15.24
N HIS A 64 -5.53 -0.95 15.49
CA HIS A 64 -5.98 -1.66 16.69
C HIS A 64 -4.92 -1.70 17.80
N GLU A 65 -3.72 -1.15 17.57
CA GLU A 65 -2.65 -1.14 18.55
C GLU A 65 -2.98 -0.19 19.72
N PRO A 66 -3.10 -0.69 20.97
CA PRO A 66 -3.49 0.14 22.09
C PRO A 66 -2.47 1.26 22.35
N GLY A 67 -2.96 2.51 22.40
CA GLY A 67 -2.12 3.67 22.68
C GLY A 67 -1.40 4.26 21.46
N LEU A 68 -1.55 3.66 20.27
CA LEU A 68 -1.12 4.27 19.03
C LEU A 68 -2.20 5.21 18.49
N SER A 69 -1.83 6.44 18.16
CA SER A 69 -2.77 7.39 17.59
C SER A 69 -3.03 7.07 16.11
N PRO A 70 -4.18 7.48 15.53
CA PRO A 70 -4.43 7.33 14.09
C PRO A 70 -3.35 7.97 13.21
N ALA A 71 -2.84 9.14 13.62
CA ALA A 71 -1.75 9.81 12.92
C ALA A 71 -0.46 8.97 12.96
N ASP A 72 -0.13 8.37 14.11
CA ASP A 72 1.05 7.51 14.25
C ASP A 72 0.92 6.17 13.51
N ALA A 73 -0.29 5.60 13.45
CA ALA A 73 -0.58 4.43 12.63
C ALA A 73 -0.35 4.72 11.14
N ALA A 74 -0.89 5.85 10.65
CA ALA A 74 -0.70 6.29 9.26
C ALA A 74 0.76 6.62 8.94
N ARG A 75 1.49 7.27 9.87
CA ARG A 75 2.92 7.54 9.76
C ARG A 75 3.74 6.25 9.68
N SER A 76 3.38 5.25 10.49
CA SER A 76 4.04 3.94 10.50
C SER A 76 3.81 3.18 9.20
N LEU A 77 2.58 3.21 8.67
CA LEU A 77 2.28 2.64 7.35
C LEU A 77 3.09 3.36 6.26
N TRP A 78 3.10 4.70 6.24
CA TRP A 78 3.85 5.49 5.27
C TRP A 78 5.32 5.11 5.22
N ARG A 79 5.99 5.02 6.38
CA ARG A 79 7.41 4.62 6.45
C ARG A 79 7.68 3.26 5.81
N GLN A 80 6.73 2.33 5.90
CA GLN A 80 6.86 1.03 5.28
C GLN A 80 6.64 1.11 3.77
N LEU A 81 5.57 1.76 3.31
CA LEU A 81 5.24 1.91 1.88
C LEU A 81 6.32 2.69 1.12
N ALA A 82 6.83 3.77 1.71
CA ALA A 82 7.87 4.62 1.13
C ALA A 82 9.29 4.03 1.24
N HIS A 83 9.45 2.84 1.83
CA HIS A 83 10.76 2.21 1.98
C HIS A 83 11.34 1.83 0.59
N PRO A 84 12.62 2.11 0.28
CA PRO A 84 13.21 1.84 -1.04
C PRO A 84 13.04 0.38 -1.53
N ARG A 85 13.12 -0.59 -0.61
CA ARG A 85 12.83 -2.02 -0.86
C ARG A 85 11.44 -2.31 -1.44
N LEU A 86 10.44 -1.43 -1.27
CA LEU A 86 9.12 -1.61 -1.87
C LEU A 86 8.95 -0.82 -3.18
N ALA A 87 9.90 0.05 -3.56
CA ALA A 87 9.75 0.93 -4.71
C ALA A 87 9.48 0.17 -6.02
N ALA A 88 10.14 -0.98 -6.22
CA ALA A 88 9.92 -1.87 -7.35
C ALA A 88 8.48 -2.40 -7.42
N GLN A 89 7.94 -2.79 -6.27
CA GLN A 89 6.60 -3.33 -6.14
C GLN A 89 5.53 -2.24 -6.31
N GLU A 90 5.75 -1.04 -5.76
CA GLU A 90 4.85 0.09 -5.94
C GLU A 90 4.82 0.58 -7.40
N ARG A 91 5.95 0.55 -8.12
CA ARG A 91 5.96 0.79 -9.57
C ARG A 91 5.10 -0.23 -10.32
N LEU A 92 5.19 -1.51 -9.97
CA LEU A 92 4.34 -2.55 -10.55
C LEU A 92 2.86 -2.29 -10.27
N PHE A 93 2.52 -1.89 -9.04
CA PHE A 93 1.15 -1.52 -8.67
C PHE A 93 0.59 -0.43 -9.59
N PHE A 94 1.32 0.68 -9.77
CA PHE A 94 0.87 1.79 -10.63
C PHE A 94 0.80 1.38 -12.11
N GLU A 95 1.76 0.58 -12.59
CA GLU A 95 1.75 0.08 -13.95
C GLU A 95 0.50 -0.77 -14.23
N LEU A 96 0.19 -1.73 -13.35
CA LEU A 96 -0.99 -2.58 -13.52
C LEU A 96 -2.29 -1.80 -13.37
N CYS A 97 -2.36 -0.82 -12.48
CA CYS A 97 -3.51 0.08 -12.40
C CYS A 97 -3.72 0.82 -13.72
N GLY A 98 -2.65 1.37 -14.31
CA GLY A 98 -2.70 2.04 -15.61
C GLY A 98 -3.16 1.10 -16.74
N GLN A 99 -2.63 -0.12 -16.79
CA GLN A 99 -3.04 -1.13 -17.77
C GLN A 99 -4.51 -1.54 -17.60
N ALA A 100 -4.95 -1.77 -16.36
CA ALA A 100 -6.32 -2.13 -16.06
C ALA A 100 -7.31 -1.01 -16.46
N LEU A 101 -6.95 0.25 -16.20
CA LEU A 101 -7.71 1.42 -16.63
C LEU A 101 -7.78 1.58 -18.15
N GLN A 102 -6.78 1.08 -18.88
CA GLN A 102 -6.79 0.99 -20.34
C GLN A 102 -7.57 -0.23 -20.88
N GLY A 103 -8.20 -1.03 -20.01
CA GLY A 103 -9.03 -2.17 -20.39
C GLY A 103 -8.25 -3.45 -20.69
N ARG A 104 -7.01 -3.60 -20.18
CA ARG A 104 -6.24 -4.83 -20.32
C ARG A 104 -6.85 -5.94 -19.43
N PRO A 105 -7.37 -7.05 -20.01
CA PRO A 105 -8.09 -8.07 -19.25
C PRO A 105 -7.24 -8.73 -18.16
N GLU A 106 -5.95 -8.91 -18.40
CA GLU A 106 -5.05 -9.57 -17.45
C GLU A 106 -4.76 -8.70 -16.21
N ALA A 107 -4.85 -7.38 -16.35
CA ALA A 107 -4.65 -6.42 -15.25
C ALA A 107 -5.95 -6.03 -14.54
N ALA A 108 -7.12 -6.27 -15.15
CA ALA A 108 -8.42 -5.94 -14.58
C ALA A 108 -8.61 -6.40 -13.12
N PRO A 109 -8.14 -7.59 -12.69
CA PRO A 109 -8.30 -8.03 -11.31
C PRO A 109 -7.53 -7.22 -10.25
N VAL A 110 -6.66 -6.28 -10.65
CA VAL A 110 -5.96 -5.34 -9.74
C VAL A 110 -6.89 -4.23 -9.25
N LEU A 111 -7.88 -3.82 -10.07
CA LEU A 111 -8.84 -2.79 -9.67
C LEU A 111 -9.95 -3.35 -8.78
N ASP A 112 -10.11 -4.67 -8.74
CA ASP A 112 -11.14 -5.33 -7.94
C ASP A 112 -10.91 -5.05 -6.45
N GLY A 113 -11.89 -4.37 -5.86
CA GLY A 113 -11.85 -3.97 -4.46
C GLY A 113 -10.71 -3.02 -4.07
N LEU A 114 -9.92 -2.52 -5.02
CA LEU A 114 -8.69 -1.76 -4.77
C LEU A 114 -8.91 -0.57 -3.83
N VAL A 115 -9.99 0.18 -4.04
CA VAL A 115 -10.33 1.30 -3.16
C VAL A 115 -11.21 0.84 -2.01
N THR A 116 -12.24 0.04 -2.30
CA THR A 116 -13.26 -0.30 -1.30
C THR A 116 -12.70 -1.09 -0.13
N HIS A 117 -11.77 -2.02 -0.35
CA HIS A 117 -11.15 -2.80 0.71
C HIS A 117 -10.26 -1.98 1.65
N TRP A 118 -9.66 -0.90 1.15
CA TRP A 118 -8.93 0.04 1.99
C TRP A 118 -9.85 0.99 2.75
N LEU A 119 -11.00 1.35 2.15
CA LEU A 119 -11.96 2.24 2.79
C LEU A 119 -12.59 1.61 4.04
N ASP A 120 -12.87 0.32 4.07
CA ASP A 120 -13.56 -0.31 5.20
C ASP A 120 -12.87 -0.07 6.57
N PRO A 121 -11.58 -0.41 6.78
CA PRO A 121 -10.89 -0.14 8.04
C PRO A 121 -10.71 1.37 8.31
N LEU A 122 -10.49 2.17 7.26
CA LEU A 122 -10.30 3.62 7.41
C LEU A 122 -11.59 4.34 7.84
N VAL A 123 -12.73 3.96 7.26
CA VAL A 123 -14.05 4.48 7.65
C VAL A 123 -14.37 4.08 9.08
N ALA A 124 -14.08 2.84 9.47
CA ALA A 124 -14.29 2.39 10.83
C ALA A 124 -13.47 3.22 11.84
N ALA A 125 -12.21 3.53 11.51
CA ALA A 125 -11.36 4.37 12.35
C ALA A 125 -11.89 5.82 12.48
N GLU A 126 -12.33 6.43 11.38
CA GLU A 126 -12.94 7.78 11.41
C GLU A 126 -14.24 7.82 12.23
N VAL A 127 -15.09 6.81 12.09
CA VAL A 127 -16.32 6.69 12.89
C VAL A 127 -16.00 6.49 14.38
N ALA A 128 -15.00 5.67 14.71
CA ALA A 128 -14.52 5.52 16.08
C ALA A 128 -13.96 6.83 16.66
N GLY A 129 -13.39 7.69 15.81
CA GLY A 129 -13.00 9.06 16.13
C GLY A 129 -14.14 10.07 16.23
N GLY A 130 -15.40 9.64 16.06
CA GLY A 130 -16.59 10.46 16.23
C GLY A 130 -17.12 11.16 14.97
N ALA A 131 -16.56 10.86 13.79
CA ALA A 131 -17.10 11.38 12.53
C ALA A 131 -18.45 10.72 12.18
N ASP A 132 -19.35 11.49 11.56
CA ASP A 132 -20.54 10.91 10.95
C ASP A 132 -20.16 10.04 9.72
N PRO A 133 -20.99 9.06 9.32
CA PRO A 133 -20.63 8.12 8.26
C PRO A 133 -20.27 8.74 6.90
N ALA A 134 -20.89 9.86 6.53
CA ALA A 134 -20.62 10.50 5.24
C ALA A 134 -19.26 11.21 5.27
N THR A 135 -18.99 11.94 6.36
CA THR A 135 -17.69 12.58 6.59
C THR A 135 -16.57 11.54 6.73
N ALA A 136 -16.79 10.47 7.48
CA ALA A 136 -15.83 9.37 7.64
C ALA A 136 -15.42 8.77 6.30
N ARG A 137 -16.39 8.51 5.41
CA ARG A 137 -16.12 8.00 4.06
C ARG A 137 -15.34 8.98 3.18
N ALA A 138 -15.65 10.27 3.27
CA ALA A 138 -14.93 11.30 2.53
C ALA A 138 -13.47 11.42 3.01
N ARG A 139 -13.25 11.46 4.33
CA ARG A 139 -11.90 11.54 4.93
C ARG A 139 -11.06 10.30 4.66
N ALA A 140 -11.62 9.11 4.84
CA ALA A 140 -10.95 7.85 4.51
C ALA A 140 -10.50 7.81 3.04
N ARG A 141 -11.36 8.25 2.12
CA ARG A 141 -11.02 8.32 0.70
C ARG A 141 -9.96 9.38 0.41
N LEU A 142 -10.02 10.53 1.06
CA LEU A 142 -9.01 11.58 0.93
C LEU A 142 -7.65 11.08 1.41
N GLY A 143 -7.57 10.45 2.59
CA GLY A 143 -6.32 9.92 3.13
C GLY A 143 -5.70 8.85 2.23
N LEU A 144 -6.50 7.90 1.75
CA LEU A 144 -6.02 6.90 0.79
C LEU A 144 -5.49 7.54 -0.51
N ALA A 145 -6.22 8.53 -1.05
CA ALA A 145 -5.80 9.24 -2.25
C ALA A 145 -4.50 10.02 -2.05
N THR A 146 -4.34 10.70 -0.90
CA THR A 146 -3.10 11.42 -0.55
C THR A 146 -1.92 10.47 -0.47
N VAL A 147 -2.04 9.35 0.25
CA VAL A 147 -0.95 8.36 0.37
C VAL A 147 -0.53 7.82 -1.00
N ARG A 148 -1.49 7.47 -1.87
CA ARG A 148 -1.18 7.00 -3.22
C ARG A 148 -0.54 8.08 -4.09
N GLY A 149 -1.00 9.32 -3.99
CA GLY A 149 -0.42 10.46 -4.70
C GLY A 149 1.03 10.71 -4.29
N LEU A 150 1.31 10.72 -2.99
CA LEU A 150 2.66 10.91 -2.45
C LEU A 150 3.59 9.75 -2.78
N LEU A 151 3.10 8.50 -2.80
CA LEU A 151 3.91 7.36 -3.27
C LEU A 151 4.28 7.52 -4.75
N LEU A 152 3.34 7.93 -5.60
CA LEU A 152 3.60 8.18 -7.01
C LEU A 152 4.61 9.32 -7.21
N ASP A 153 4.45 10.42 -6.47
CA ASP A 153 5.40 11.54 -6.44
C ASP A 153 6.81 11.03 -6.10
N LEU A 154 6.97 10.35 -4.95
CA LEU A 154 8.26 9.81 -4.52
C LEU A 154 8.93 8.93 -5.59
N LEU A 155 8.14 8.09 -6.28
CA LEU A 155 8.66 7.22 -7.33
C LEU A 155 9.07 7.98 -8.60
N ALA A 156 8.44 9.13 -8.87
CA ALA A 156 8.67 9.96 -10.04
C ALA A 156 9.83 10.95 -9.83
N THR A 157 9.91 11.58 -8.66
CA THR A 157 10.87 12.64 -8.34
C THR A 157 12.08 12.13 -7.58
N GLY A 158 11.91 11.11 -6.74
CA GLY A 158 12.94 10.65 -5.79
C GLY A 158 13.17 11.61 -4.62
N GLU A 159 12.37 12.66 -4.48
CA GLU A 159 12.55 13.72 -3.48
C GLU A 159 12.04 13.30 -2.10
N ARG A 160 12.72 12.32 -1.49
CA ARG A 160 12.28 11.65 -0.26
C ARG A 160 11.97 12.60 0.89
N ALA A 161 12.79 13.62 1.11
CA ALA A 161 12.60 14.56 2.21
C ALA A 161 11.35 15.44 2.01
N GLU A 162 11.13 15.93 0.79
CA GLU A 162 9.98 16.78 0.46
C GLU A 162 8.66 16.01 0.54
N VAL A 163 8.65 14.77 0.02
CA VAL A 163 7.44 13.93 0.07
C VAL A 163 7.14 13.49 1.51
N ASP A 164 8.15 13.16 2.32
CA ASP A 164 7.95 12.88 3.74
C ASP A 164 7.38 14.10 4.48
N ALA A 165 7.88 15.31 4.18
CA ALA A 165 7.34 16.55 4.75
C ALA A 165 5.89 16.79 4.35
N ALA A 166 5.52 16.53 3.09
CA ALA A 166 4.14 16.63 2.62
C ALA A 166 3.21 15.62 3.32
N MET A 167 3.69 14.39 3.59
CA MET A 167 2.93 13.41 4.37
C MET A 167 2.71 13.89 5.81
N GLU A 168 3.74 14.43 6.47
CA GLU A 168 3.62 14.96 7.83
C GLU A 168 2.65 16.14 7.90
N GLU A 169 2.68 17.04 6.92
CA GLU A 169 1.73 18.15 6.83
C GLU A 169 0.29 17.65 6.61
N PHE A 170 0.09 16.64 5.77
CA PHE A 170 -1.22 16.00 5.62
C PHE A 170 -1.72 15.41 6.95
N LEU A 171 -0.88 14.69 7.69
CA LEU A 171 -1.25 14.12 8.99
C LEU A 171 -1.64 15.19 10.00
N ARG A 172 -0.90 16.31 10.05
CA ARG A 172 -1.20 17.46 10.91
C ARG A 172 -2.56 18.07 10.59
N LEU A 173 -2.90 18.19 9.29
CA LEU A 173 -4.18 18.73 8.84
C LEU A 173 -5.35 17.75 9.07
N ALA A 174 -5.11 16.44 8.92
CA ALA A 174 -6.12 15.40 9.10
C ALA A 174 -6.43 15.12 10.59
N HIS A 175 -5.45 15.30 11.47
CA HIS A 175 -5.56 15.03 12.90
C HIS A 175 -5.13 16.24 13.76
N PRO A 176 -5.85 17.38 13.69
CA PRO A 176 -5.54 18.58 14.45
C PRO A 176 -5.83 18.33 15.94
N GLY A 177 -4.85 17.82 16.67
CA GLY A 177 -4.98 17.41 18.08
C GLY A 177 -4.08 16.24 18.48
N ASP A 178 -3.50 15.53 17.51
CA ASP A 178 -2.54 14.43 17.70
C ASP A 178 -1.08 14.92 17.73
N ASP A 179 -0.87 16.21 17.97
CA ASP A 179 0.47 16.79 18.15
C ASP A 179 1.13 16.07 19.34
N GLY A 180 2.11 15.19 19.04
CA GLY A 180 2.75 14.19 19.90
C GLY A 180 3.41 14.65 21.22
N THR A 181 2.95 15.74 21.82
CA THR A 181 3.10 16.02 23.25
C THR A 181 2.34 14.98 24.07
N GLY A 182 3.06 13.92 24.42
CA GLY A 182 2.58 12.86 25.30
C GLY A 182 1.83 13.40 26.52
N ARG A 183 0.71 12.76 26.84
CA ARG A 183 0.09 12.82 28.17
C ARG A 183 1.14 12.37 29.19
N ARG A 184 1.92 13.32 29.71
CA ARG A 184 2.57 13.16 31.01
C ARG A 184 1.43 13.01 32.01
N HIS A 185 1.29 11.81 32.56
CA HIS A 185 0.54 11.59 33.79
C HIS A 185 1.05 12.60 34.84
N PRO A 186 0.20 13.46 35.42
CA PRO A 186 0.53 14.03 36.69
C PRO A 186 0.31 12.92 37.71
N GLY A 187 1.41 12.47 38.33
CA GLY A 187 1.32 11.70 39.56
C GLY A 187 0.62 12.54 40.63
N GLY A 188 -0.27 11.87 41.36
CA GLY A 188 -0.96 12.35 42.56
C GLY A 188 -1.51 11.15 43.28
#